data_AF-A0A3Q3M801-F1
#
_entry.id   AF-A0A3Q3M801-F1
#
_cell.length_a   1.000
_cell.length_b   1.000
_cell.length_c   1.000
_cell.angle_alpha   90.00
_cell.angle_beta   90.00
_cell.angle_gamma   90.00
#
_symmetry.space_group_name_H-M   'P 1'
#
loop_
_entity.id
_entity.type
_entity.pdbx_description
1 polymer ?
#
loop_
_entity_poly.entity_id
_entity_poly.type
_entity_poly.pdbx_seq_one_letter_code
_entity_poly.pdbx_strand_id
1 'polypeptide(L)'
;MFPLSWLKHLSGSVLSLIVFLLMYYLVRYYRKPPDLANIPPGPKPWPIVGNIGGFLIPSFIRRRFGQRPGHDSAIAILTRLASVYGDVYSLFVGSQLVVVLNGYEAVKDALSNHPEVFSDRPDVPAVSIITKRKGIVFAPYGSIWRQQRKFCHTTLRNFGLGKLSLEPCILQDLATIKTELLRLNEESGGAGMDLAPLISNSVSNVICSLILGQRFHHEDREFRTLLDLMVRGLEICINSPAVLINIFPLLYHLPFGAFKELRKVEKDITVFLKRIIAKHRETLDPENPRDLADMYMIKILAQQAAGEQNSSFTEDYLFYIIGDLFIAGTDTTTNSVLWILLYMVSYPDIQDKVQAEIDKVVGKHRVPSLTDKSSLPFTEATIMEVQRLTVVVPLGIPHMASETTEFRGYTIPKGTVIFPNLWSVHRDPTVWDDPDSFNPARFLDDEGKLLRKEFFIPFGIGRRVCMGEQLAKMELFLTVTSLLQAFKFRLPEGKPPPPLHGRFGLTLAPFPFTVCVSART
;
A
#
# COMPACT_ATOMS: atom_id res chain seq x y z
N MET A 1 31.47 -11.30 -59.35
CA MET A 1 31.11 -12.33 -58.35
C MET A 1 30.77 -11.60 -57.05
N PHE A 2 29.48 -11.37 -56.77
CA PHE A 2 29.06 -10.81 -55.49
C PHE A 2 29.13 -11.91 -54.40
N PRO A 3 29.65 -11.65 -53.20
CA PRO A 3 29.82 -12.71 -52.21
C PRO A 3 28.46 -13.11 -51.61
N LEU A 4 28.10 -14.39 -51.73
CA LEU A 4 26.90 -15.01 -51.13
C LEU A 4 26.96 -15.14 -49.59
N SER A 5 27.81 -14.38 -48.89
CA SER A 5 27.98 -14.48 -47.42
C SER A 5 26.71 -14.10 -46.64
N TRP A 6 25.84 -13.26 -47.20
CA TRP A 6 24.57 -12.85 -46.59
C TRP A 6 23.52 -13.98 -46.55
N LEU A 7 23.57 -14.96 -47.46
CA LEU A 7 22.65 -16.10 -47.48
C LEU A 7 22.86 -17.07 -46.30
N LYS A 8 24.06 -17.14 -45.73
CA LYS A 8 24.34 -17.92 -44.50
C LYS A 8 23.76 -17.27 -43.24
N HIS A 9 23.58 -15.95 -43.22
CA HIS A 9 22.88 -15.25 -42.13
C HIS A 9 21.35 -15.30 -42.27
N LEU A 10 20.84 -15.38 -43.51
CA LEU A 10 19.41 -15.60 -43.75
C LEU A 10 18.94 -16.95 -43.19
N SER A 11 19.70 -18.03 -43.37
CA SER A 11 19.29 -19.36 -42.90
C SER A 11 19.14 -19.44 -41.38
N GLY A 12 20.07 -18.82 -40.63
CA GLY A 12 19.98 -18.72 -39.16
C GLY A 12 18.82 -17.84 -38.69
N SER A 13 18.60 -16.71 -39.36
CA SER A 13 17.51 -15.78 -39.02
C SER A 13 16.12 -16.37 -39.32
N VAL A 14 15.99 -17.09 -40.44
CA VAL A 14 14.77 -17.80 -40.83
C VAL A 14 14.50 -18.97 -39.87
N LEU A 15 15.53 -19.72 -39.47
CA LEU A 15 15.38 -20.78 -38.48
C LEU A 15 14.94 -20.22 -37.11
N SER A 16 15.53 -19.12 -36.64
CA SER A 16 15.09 -18.45 -35.42
C SER A 16 13.64 -17.95 -35.51
N LEU A 17 13.23 -17.41 -36.66
CA LEU A 17 11.85 -16.98 -36.89
C LEU A 17 10.88 -18.17 -36.89
N ILE A 18 11.24 -19.30 -37.52
CA ILE A 18 10.43 -20.52 -37.53
C ILE A 18 10.31 -21.10 -36.12
N VAL A 19 11.41 -21.18 -35.37
CA VAL A 19 11.40 -21.65 -33.96
C VAL A 19 10.56 -20.70 -33.09
N PHE A 20 10.66 -19.39 -33.30
CA PHE A 20 9.84 -18.40 -32.60
C PHE A 20 8.35 -18.56 -32.94
N LEU A 21 7.99 -18.72 -34.22
CA LEU A 21 6.61 -18.91 -34.66
C LEU A 21 6.05 -20.26 -34.19
N LEU A 22 6.87 -21.31 -34.16
CA LEU A 22 6.50 -22.63 -33.65
C LEU A 22 6.28 -22.58 -32.13
N MET A 23 7.20 -21.96 -31.37
CA MET A 23 7.00 -21.70 -29.94
C MET A 23 5.77 -20.84 -29.70
N TYR A 24 5.58 -19.78 -30.46
CA TYR A 24 4.43 -18.90 -30.37
C TYR A 24 3.12 -19.67 -30.58
N TYR A 25 3.08 -20.54 -31.59
CA TYR A 25 1.91 -21.36 -31.90
C TYR A 25 1.68 -22.43 -30.83
N LEU A 26 2.73 -23.10 -30.35
CA LEU A 26 2.66 -24.07 -29.27
C LEU A 26 2.19 -23.40 -27.97
N VAL A 27 2.75 -22.25 -27.61
CA VAL A 27 2.32 -21.48 -26.42
C VAL A 27 0.86 -21.05 -26.56
N ARG A 28 0.42 -20.61 -27.75
CA ARG A 28 -0.99 -20.27 -28.00
C ARG A 28 -1.91 -21.50 -27.95
N TYR A 29 -1.45 -22.65 -28.42
CA TYR A 29 -2.20 -23.90 -28.44
C TYR A 29 -2.36 -24.48 -27.03
N TYR A 30 -1.29 -24.52 -26.24
CA TYR A 30 -1.29 -25.00 -24.86
C TYR A 30 -1.86 -23.99 -23.85
N ARG A 31 -1.87 -22.69 -24.18
CA ARG A 31 -2.59 -21.65 -23.43
C ARG A 31 -3.87 -21.23 -24.14
N LYS A 32 -4.66 -22.19 -24.65
CA LYS A 32 -6.07 -21.89 -24.93
C LYS A 32 -6.65 -21.37 -23.62
N PRO A 33 -7.15 -20.12 -23.57
CA PRO A 33 -7.78 -19.65 -22.37
C PRO A 33 -8.94 -20.60 -22.01
N PRO A 34 -9.30 -20.74 -20.73
CA PRO A 34 -10.51 -21.46 -20.32
C PRO A 34 -11.71 -20.93 -21.10
N ASP A 35 -12.86 -21.60 -21.06
CA ASP A 35 -14.06 -21.11 -21.73
C ASP A 35 -14.41 -19.68 -21.20
N LEU A 36 -13.96 -18.65 -21.93
CA LEU A 36 -14.08 -17.23 -21.58
C LEU A 36 -15.39 -16.67 -22.17
N ALA A 37 -16.41 -17.50 -22.32
CA ALA A 37 -17.73 -17.04 -22.72
C ALA A 37 -18.21 -15.98 -21.72
N ASN A 38 -18.62 -14.82 -22.25
CA ASN A 38 -19.22 -13.72 -21.47
C ASN A 38 -18.36 -13.12 -20.32
N ILE A 39 -17.03 -13.11 -20.44
CA ILE A 39 -16.19 -12.35 -19.50
C ILE A 39 -16.37 -10.83 -19.66
N PRO A 40 -16.02 -10.01 -18.65
CA PRO A 40 -16.08 -8.56 -18.78
C PRO A 40 -15.27 -8.07 -19.99
N PRO A 41 -15.74 -7.04 -20.71
CA PRO A 41 -15.05 -6.50 -21.88
C PRO A 41 -13.71 -5.89 -21.47
N GLY A 42 -12.80 -5.70 -22.42
CA GLY A 42 -11.49 -5.14 -22.12
C GLY A 42 -10.62 -4.95 -23.35
N PRO A 43 -9.49 -4.22 -23.22
CA PRO A 43 -8.55 -4.03 -24.31
C PRO A 43 -7.97 -5.35 -24.78
N LYS A 44 -7.87 -5.52 -26.10
CA LYS A 44 -7.38 -6.75 -26.73
C LYS A 44 -5.96 -7.10 -26.23
N PRO A 45 -5.77 -8.27 -25.60
CA PRO A 45 -4.47 -8.63 -25.03
C PRO A 45 -3.44 -8.94 -26.13
N TRP A 46 -2.18 -8.61 -25.88
CA TRP A 46 -1.09 -9.07 -26.72
C TRP A 46 -0.82 -10.55 -26.46
N PRO A 47 -0.33 -11.30 -27.47
CA PRO A 47 0.03 -12.69 -27.27
C PRO A 47 1.07 -12.85 -26.15
N ILE A 48 0.92 -13.90 -25.34
CA ILE A 48 1.83 -14.31 -24.25
C ILE A 48 1.85 -13.37 -23.05
N VAL A 49 1.83 -12.04 -23.26
CA VAL A 49 2.13 -11.03 -22.24
C VAL A 49 0.89 -10.24 -21.79
N GLY A 50 -0.23 -10.43 -22.49
CA GLY A 50 -1.49 -9.77 -22.16
C GLY A 50 -1.42 -8.26 -22.38
N ASN A 51 -2.02 -7.49 -21.49
CA ASN A 51 -2.08 -6.03 -21.55
C ASN A 51 -0.86 -5.34 -20.90
N ILE A 52 0.09 -6.10 -20.34
CA ILE A 52 1.30 -5.54 -19.71
C ILE A 52 2.54 -5.55 -20.63
N GLY A 53 2.36 -5.83 -21.93
CA GLY A 53 3.45 -5.90 -22.91
C GLY A 53 4.33 -4.64 -22.98
N GLY A 54 3.81 -3.49 -22.54
CA GLY A 54 4.59 -2.26 -22.44
C GLY A 54 5.84 -2.37 -21.56
N PHE A 55 5.84 -3.20 -20.52
CA PHE A 55 7.02 -3.41 -19.64
C PHE A 55 8.17 -4.15 -20.35
N LEU A 56 7.89 -4.84 -21.47
CA LEU A 56 8.90 -5.52 -22.26
C LEU A 56 9.59 -4.59 -23.27
N ILE A 57 9.03 -3.40 -23.52
CA ILE A 57 9.62 -2.44 -24.44
C ILE A 57 10.68 -1.64 -23.68
N PRO A 58 11.97 -1.75 -24.06
CA PRO A 58 13.04 -1.00 -23.42
C PRO A 58 12.75 0.51 -23.42
N SER A 59 13.10 1.19 -22.33
CA SER A 59 12.84 2.62 -22.13
C SER A 59 13.41 3.50 -23.26
N PHE A 60 14.55 3.13 -23.84
CA PHE A 60 15.13 3.83 -24.98
C PHE A 60 14.31 3.70 -26.27
N ILE A 61 13.64 2.56 -26.48
CA ILE A 61 12.74 2.33 -27.63
C ILE A 61 11.44 3.10 -27.45
N ARG A 62 10.85 3.07 -26.24
CA ARG A 62 9.66 3.88 -25.90
C ARG A 62 9.88 5.37 -26.16
N ARG A 63 11.01 5.92 -25.71
CA ARG A 63 11.39 7.32 -25.95
C ARG A 63 11.55 7.65 -27.44
N ARG A 64 12.04 6.70 -28.25
CA ARG A 64 12.24 6.88 -29.70
C ARG A 64 10.92 6.90 -30.49
N PHE A 65 9.89 6.20 -30.02
CA PHE A 65 8.53 6.22 -30.60
C PHE A 65 7.66 7.37 -30.10
N GLY A 66 8.23 8.40 -29.48
CA GLY A 66 7.47 9.56 -28.99
C GLY A 66 6.58 9.27 -27.78
N GLN A 67 6.59 8.03 -27.24
CA GLN A 67 6.02 7.75 -25.94
C GLN A 67 6.95 8.34 -24.87
N ARG A 68 6.76 9.63 -24.60
CA ARG A 68 7.12 10.20 -23.30
C ARG A 68 6.41 9.35 -22.24
N PRO A 69 7.03 9.04 -21.09
CA PRO A 69 6.26 8.55 -19.96
C PRO A 69 5.10 9.54 -19.79
N GLY A 70 3.87 9.09 -20.03
CA GLY A 70 2.70 9.94 -19.84
C GLY A 70 2.73 10.47 -18.42
N HIS A 71 2.38 11.74 -18.24
CA HIS A 71 2.16 12.29 -16.90
C HIS A 71 1.00 11.57 -16.18
N ASP A 72 0.19 10.81 -16.93
CA ASP A 72 -0.89 9.98 -16.41
C ASP A 72 -0.32 8.76 -15.67
N SER A 73 -0.57 8.70 -14.36
CA SER A 73 -0.23 7.55 -13.52
C SER A 73 -0.93 6.29 -14.02
N ALA A 74 -0.37 5.10 -13.77
CA ALA A 74 -0.98 3.84 -14.19
C ALA A 74 -2.41 3.65 -13.65
N ILE A 75 -2.71 4.20 -12.47
CA ILE A 75 -4.04 4.23 -11.86
C ILE A 75 -5.01 5.06 -12.71
N ALA A 76 -4.58 6.23 -13.18
CA ALA A 76 -5.40 7.09 -14.04
C ALA A 76 -5.73 6.40 -15.37
N ILE A 77 -4.77 5.69 -15.95
CA ILE A 77 -4.99 4.87 -17.15
C ILE A 77 -6.05 3.80 -16.89
N LEU A 78 -5.92 3.03 -15.79
CA LEU A 78 -6.90 2.00 -15.43
C LEU A 78 -8.30 2.60 -15.22
N THR A 79 -8.38 3.71 -14.50
CA THR A 79 -9.65 4.40 -14.25
C THR A 79 -10.29 4.90 -15.54
N ARG A 80 -9.50 5.42 -16.48
CA ARG A 80 -9.99 5.87 -17.79
C ARG A 80 -10.52 4.73 -18.66
N LEU A 81 -10.01 3.51 -18.51
CA LEU A 81 -10.56 2.37 -19.25
C LEU A 81 -12.02 2.08 -18.88
N ALA A 82 -12.45 2.43 -17.66
CA ALA A 82 -13.85 2.29 -17.25
C ALA A 82 -14.80 3.12 -18.12
N SER A 83 -14.37 4.28 -18.64
CA SER A 83 -15.21 5.10 -19.53
C SER A 83 -15.42 4.47 -20.92
N VAL A 84 -14.64 3.44 -21.28
CA VAL A 84 -14.71 2.75 -22.57
C VAL A 84 -15.38 1.38 -22.42
N TYR A 85 -15.04 0.65 -21.36
CA TYR A 85 -15.45 -0.74 -21.15
C TYR A 85 -16.52 -0.91 -20.06
N GLY A 86 -16.88 0.16 -19.35
CA GLY A 86 -17.79 0.14 -18.21
C GLY A 86 -17.09 -0.12 -16.88
N ASP A 87 -17.88 -0.07 -15.80
CA ASP A 87 -17.39 -0.16 -14.42
C ASP A 87 -16.68 -1.49 -14.10
N VAL A 88 -17.03 -2.55 -14.81
CA VAL A 88 -16.43 -3.88 -14.70
C VAL A 88 -15.80 -4.25 -16.03
N TYR A 89 -14.47 -4.28 -16.07
CA TYR A 89 -13.73 -4.61 -17.27
C TYR A 89 -12.57 -5.55 -16.98
N SER A 90 -12.08 -6.26 -18.00
CA SER A 90 -11.01 -7.23 -17.88
C SER A 90 -9.69 -6.79 -18.52
N LEU A 91 -8.61 -7.34 -17.99
CA LEU A 91 -7.24 -7.27 -18.50
C LEU A 91 -6.59 -8.65 -18.37
N PHE A 92 -5.52 -8.87 -19.10
CA PHE A 92 -4.70 -10.06 -19.00
C PHE A 92 -3.28 -9.70 -18.58
N VAL A 93 -2.76 -10.42 -17.58
CA VAL A 93 -1.34 -10.42 -17.21
C VAL A 93 -0.78 -11.77 -17.62
N GLY A 94 -0.19 -11.83 -18.81
CA GLY A 94 0.08 -13.09 -19.47
C GLY A 94 -1.19 -13.88 -19.75
N SER A 95 -1.36 -15.04 -19.13
CA SER A 95 -2.60 -15.83 -19.18
C SER A 95 -3.55 -15.59 -18.01
N GLN A 96 -3.13 -14.82 -17.00
CA GLN A 96 -3.94 -14.53 -15.83
C GLN A 96 -5.01 -13.50 -16.19
N LEU A 97 -6.29 -13.87 -16.03
CA LEU A 97 -7.40 -12.93 -16.12
C LEU A 97 -7.42 -12.04 -14.88
N VAL A 98 -7.53 -10.74 -15.12
CA VAL A 98 -7.67 -9.69 -14.12
C VAL A 98 -8.95 -8.93 -14.43
N VAL A 99 -9.77 -8.66 -13.42
CA VAL A 99 -10.97 -7.81 -13.53
C VAL A 99 -10.79 -6.60 -12.62
N VAL A 100 -11.08 -5.42 -13.16
CA VAL A 100 -11.02 -4.16 -12.43
C VAL A 100 -12.45 -3.70 -12.14
N LEU A 101 -12.72 -3.40 -10.87
CA LEU A 101 -14.01 -2.91 -10.41
C LEU A 101 -13.90 -1.41 -10.14
N ASN A 102 -14.70 -0.61 -10.82
CA ASN A 102 -14.70 0.85 -10.71
C ASN A 102 -16.03 1.35 -10.15
N GLY A 103 -15.98 2.47 -9.43
CA GLY A 103 -17.15 3.05 -8.78
C GLY A 103 -17.57 2.29 -7.51
N TYR A 104 -18.29 2.99 -6.63
CA TYR A 104 -18.64 2.46 -5.30
C TYR A 104 -19.50 1.20 -5.39
N GLU A 105 -20.51 1.21 -6.26
CA GLU A 105 -21.48 0.12 -6.37
C GLU A 105 -20.84 -1.22 -6.79
N ALA A 106 -19.95 -1.21 -7.78
CA ALA A 106 -19.28 -2.45 -8.21
C ALA A 106 -18.34 -3.00 -7.12
N VAL A 107 -17.61 -2.11 -6.43
CA VAL A 107 -16.71 -2.50 -5.34
C VAL A 107 -17.48 -3.02 -4.13
N LYS A 108 -18.58 -2.35 -3.74
CA LYS A 108 -19.47 -2.76 -2.64
C LYS A 108 -20.10 -4.11 -2.92
N ASP A 109 -20.63 -4.30 -4.13
CA ASP A 109 -21.33 -5.52 -4.49
C ASP A 109 -20.38 -6.75 -4.46
N ALA A 110 -19.16 -6.61 -4.98
CA ALA A 110 -18.19 -7.69 -4.89
C ALA A 110 -17.71 -7.95 -3.45
N LEU A 111 -17.24 -6.90 -2.75
CA LEU A 111 -16.49 -7.09 -1.50
C LEU A 111 -17.38 -7.24 -0.26
N SER A 112 -18.62 -6.71 -0.29
CA SER A 112 -19.55 -6.75 0.85
C SER A 112 -20.75 -7.66 0.62
N ASN A 113 -21.34 -7.68 -0.59
CA ASN A 113 -22.52 -8.50 -0.87
C ASN A 113 -22.15 -9.94 -1.27
N HIS A 114 -21.00 -10.15 -1.92
CA HIS A 114 -20.50 -11.47 -2.32
C HIS A 114 -19.15 -11.86 -1.67
N PRO A 115 -19.01 -11.71 -0.35
CA PRO A 115 -17.72 -11.83 0.32
C PRO A 115 -17.19 -13.27 0.37
N GLU A 116 -18.02 -14.30 0.20
CA GLU A 116 -17.60 -15.70 0.04
C GLU A 116 -16.84 -15.96 -1.25
N VAL A 117 -17.20 -15.26 -2.33
CA VAL A 117 -16.52 -15.40 -3.63
C VAL A 117 -15.27 -14.54 -3.69
N PHE A 118 -15.38 -13.26 -3.28
CA PHE A 118 -14.34 -12.27 -3.56
C PHE A 118 -13.37 -11.97 -2.41
N SER A 119 -13.40 -12.72 -1.30
CA SER A 119 -12.47 -12.48 -0.18
C SER A 119 -11.11 -13.21 -0.28
N ASP A 120 -10.91 -14.04 -1.31
CA ASP A 120 -9.66 -14.78 -1.47
C ASP A 120 -8.52 -13.89 -2.00
N ARG A 121 -7.29 -14.40 -1.98
CA ARG A 121 -6.08 -13.69 -2.42
C ARG A 121 -5.41 -14.38 -3.61
N PRO A 122 -4.83 -13.62 -4.55
CA PRO A 122 -4.18 -14.20 -5.72
C PRO A 122 -3.06 -15.18 -5.38
N ASP A 123 -3.12 -16.39 -5.94
CA ASP A 123 -2.01 -17.34 -5.97
C ASP A 123 -1.17 -17.12 -7.24
N VAL A 124 -0.57 -15.93 -7.35
CA VAL A 124 0.29 -15.56 -8.48
C VAL A 124 1.77 -15.70 -8.10
N PRO A 125 2.66 -16.04 -9.06
CA PRO A 125 4.04 -16.38 -8.76
C PRO A 125 4.79 -15.38 -7.88
N ALA A 126 4.70 -14.07 -8.17
CA ALA A 126 5.42 -13.08 -7.38
C ALA A 126 4.97 -13.06 -5.91
N VAL A 127 3.65 -13.12 -5.68
CA VAL A 127 3.06 -13.15 -4.33
C VAL A 127 3.44 -14.44 -3.61
N SER A 128 3.29 -15.60 -4.26
CA SER A 128 3.52 -16.90 -3.63
C SER A 128 5.00 -17.19 -3.38
N ILE A 129 5.91 -16.65 -4.20
CA ILE A 129 7.36 -16.72 -3.95
C ILE A 129 7.72 -15.95 -2.68
N ILE A 130 7.25 -14.71 -2.54
CA ILE A 130 7.63 -13.79 -1.45
C ILE A 130 6.92 -14.16 -0.14
N THR A 131 5.62 -14.42 -0.19
CA THR A 131 4.78 -14.57 1.02
C THR A 131 4.56 -16.02 1.44
N LYS A 132 4.89 -16.99 0.58
CA LYS A 132 4.58 -18.41 0.76
C LYS A 132 3.11 -18.69 1.12
N ARG A 133 2.19 -17.80 0.73
CA ARG A 133 0.76 -17.86 1.04
C ARG A 133 0.47 -17.83 2.56
N LYS A 134 1.37 -17.24 3.35
CA LYS A 134 1.27 -17.07 4.81
C LYS A 134 1.09 -15.59 5.17
N GLY A 135 0.94 -15.32 6.47
CA GLY A 135 0.65 -13.97 6.97
C GLY A 135 -0.86 -13.67 7.02
N ILE A 136 -1.21 -12.38 6.87
CA ILE A 136 -2.57 -11.84 6.94
C ILE A 136 -2.99 -11.19 5.62
N VAL A 137 -2.06 -10.49 4.96
CA VAL A 137 -2.37 -9.62 3.80
C VAL A 137 -2.68 -10.47 2.58
N PHE A 138 -1.74 -11.34 2.18
CA PHE A 138 -1.85 -12.20 0.99
C PHE A 138 -2.21 -13.66 1.27
N ALA A 139 -2.40 -14.03 2.54
CA ALA A 139 -2.83 -15.37 2.89
C ALA A 139 -4.23 -15.69 2.30
N PRO A 140 -4.45 -16.90 1.76
CA PRO A 140 -5.73 -17.34 1.22
C PRO A 140 -6.87 -17.23 2.23
N TYR A 141 -8.08 -16.99 1.75
CA TYR A 141 -9.25 -16.96 2.62
C TYR A 141 -9.57 -18.37 3.12
N GLY A 142 -9.75 -18.51 4.43
CA GLY A 142 -10.04 -19.80 5.05
C GLY A 142 -10.01 -19.74 6.57
N SER A 143 -10.16 -20.91 7.20
CA SER A 143 -10.14 -21.05 8.66
C SER A 143 -8.82 -20.56 9.28
N ILE A 144 -7.69 -20.90 8.65
CA ILE A 144 -6.35 -20.47 9.08
C ILE A 144 -6.27 -18.94 9.11
N TRP A 145 -6.54 -18.27 7.98
CA TRP A 145 -6.49 -16.82 7.92
C TRP A 145 -7.44 -16.15 8.94
N ARG A 146 -8.67 -16.69 9.11
CA ARG A 146 -9.62 -16.17 10.11
C ARG A 146 -9.08 -16.29 11.53
N GLN A 147 -8.45 -17.42 11.86
CA GLN A 147 -7.85 -17.68 13.17
C GLN A 147 -6.68 -16.72 13.42
N GLN A 148 -5.75 -16.60 12.46
CA GLN A 148 -4.59 -15.74 12.54
C GLN A 148 -4.99 -14.26 12.65
N ARG A 149 -5.89 -13.79 11.78
CA ARG A 149 -6.40 -12.41 11.82
C ARG A 149 -7.11 -12.11 13.13
N LYS A 150 -7.99 -13.00 13.61
CA LYS A 150 -8.69 -12.83 14.88
C LYS A 150 -7.71 -12.74 16.04
N PHE A 151 -6.70 -13.61 16.08
CA PHE A 151 -5.66 -13.58 17.09
C PHE A 151 -4.91 -12.25 17.07
N CYS A 152 -4.30 -11.87 15.95
CA CYS A 152 -3.54 -10.64 15.84
C CYS A 152 -4.37 -9.40 16.20
N HIS A 153 -5.58 -9.28 15.67
CA HIS A 153 -6.44 -8.14 15.96
C HIS A 153 -6.84 -8.08 17.45
N THR A 154 -7.16 -9.22 18.06
CA THR A 154 -7.50 -9.27 19.50
C THR A 154 -6.30 -8.89 20.35
N THR A 155 -5.11 -9.42 20.04
CA THR A 155 -3.88 -9.12 20.76
C THR A 155 -3.48 -7.65 20.62
N LEU A 156 -3.51 -7.08 19.41
CA LEU A 156 -3.22 -5.65 19.22
C LEU A 156 -4.22 -4.76 20.00
N ARG A 157 -5.50 -5.14 20.06
CA ARG A 157 -6.49 -4.43 20.90
C ARG A 157 -6.19 -4.52 22.39
N ASN A 158 -5.60 -5.63 22.85
CA ASN A 158 -5.17 -5.76 24.24
C ASN A 158 -4.01 -4.79 24.53
N PHE A 159 -3.06 -4.65 23.62
CA PHE A 159 -1.95 -3.70 23.70
C PHE A 159 -2.31 -2.22 23.40
N GLY A 160 -3.59 -1.93 23.16
CA GLY A 160 -4.08 -0.54 23.07
C GLY A 160 -4.55 -0.09 21.69
N LEU A 161 -4.55 -0.94 20.66
CA LEU A 161 -5.12 -0.59 19.35
C LEU A 161 -6.58 -0.12 19.52
N GLY A 162 -6.84 1.13 19.11
CA GLY A 162 -8.16 1.75 19.23
C GLY A 162 -8.53 2.21 20.65
N LYS A 163 -7.57 2.29 21.58
CA LYS A 163 -7.77 2.72 22.98
C LYS A 163 -6.86 3.89 23.32
N LEU A 164 -7.29 4.70 24.29
CA LEU A 164 -6.51 5.84 24.81
C LEU A 164 -5.16 5.40 25.44
N SER A 165 -5.02 4.15 25.87
CA SER A 165 -3.77 3.63 26.44
C SER A 165 -2.59 3.65 25.46
N LEU A 166 -2.84 3.72 24.15
CA LEU A 166 -1.79 3.81 23.13
C LEU A 166 -1.40 5.27 22.81
N GLU A 167 -2.18 6.25 23.25
CA GLU A 167 -1.91 7.66 22.98
C GLU A 167 -0.51 8.11 23.49
N PRO A 168 -0.07 7.75 24.72
CA PRO A 168 1.28 8.10 25.18
C PRO A 168 2.39 7.53 24.28
N CYS A 169 2.18 6.34 23.71
CA CYS A 169 3.14 5.69 22.82
C CYS A 169 3.36 6.52 21.55
N ILE A 170 2.30 7.10 20.98
CA ILE A 170 2.36 7.94 19.79
C ILE A 170 2.94 9.32 20.14
N LEU A 171 2.48 9.92 21.25
CA LEU A 171 2.92 11.25 21.70
C LEU A 171 4.40 11.30 22.07
N GLN A 172 4.97 10.20 22.59
CA GLN A 172 6.40 10.10 22.89
C GLN A 172 7.27 10.30 21.64
N ASP A 173 6.93 9.65 20.53
CA ASP A 173 7.70 9.82 19.28
C ASP A 173 7.49 11.22 18.68
N LEU A 174 6.29 11.78 18.83
CA LEU A 174 5.99 13.14 18.38
C LEU A 174 6.80 14.20 19.13
N ALA A 175 7.07 14.01 20.42
CA ALA A 175 7.96 14.90 21.18
C ALA A 175 9.38 14.90 20.57
N THR A 176 9.91 13.72 20.24
CA THR A 176 11.20 13.58 19.55
C THR A 176 11.18 14.26 18.18
N ILE A 177 10.13 14.05 17.38
CA ILE A 177 9.98 14.71 16.08
C ILE A 177 10.01 16.23 16.24
N LYS A 178 9.23 16.80 17.19
CA LYS A 178 9.18 18.26 17.37
C LYS A 178 10.56 18.86 17.64
N THR A 179 11.35 18.21 18.50
CA THR A 179 12.71 18.64 18.80
C THR A 179 13.64 18.54 17.58
N GLU A 180 13.59 17.41 16.86
CA GLU A 180 14.43 17.20 15.68
C GLU A 180 14.04 18.11 14.50
N LEU A 181 12.76 18.44 14.35
CA LEU A 181 12.29 19.40 13.33
C LEU A 181 12.91 20.77 13.53
N LEU A 182 12.99 21.26 14.78
CA LEU A 182 13.62 22.55 15.08
C LEU A 182 15.11 22.51 14.77
N ARG A 183 15.82 21.48 15.23
CA ARG A 183 17.26 21.31 14.99
C ARG A 183 17.59 21.26 13.50
N LEU A 184 16.90 20.41 12.74
CA LEU A 184 17.15 20.25 11.30
C LEU A 184 16.76 21.50 10.50
N ASN A 185 15.75 22.23 10.93
CA ASN A 185 15.37 23.49 10.29
C ASN A 185 16.46 24.55 10.48
N GLU A 186 17.03 24.67 11.68
CA GLU A 186 18.18 25.55 11.95
C GLU A 186 19.40 25.17 11.11
N GLU A 187 19.74 23.88 11.04
CA GLU A 187 20.85 23.38 10.21
C GLU A 187 20.63 23.62 8.71
N SER A 188 19.38 23.52 8.23
CA SER A 188 19.06 23.69 6.81
C SER A 188 19.10 25.14 6.33
N GLY A 189 19.08 26.12 7.23
CA GLY A 189 19.19 27.55 6.90
C GLY A 189 18.14 28.06 5.90
N GLY A 190 16.96 27.44 5.85
CA GLY A 190 15.88 27.79 4.92
C GLY A 190 15.89 27.04 3.58
N ALA A 191 16.86 26.15 3.33
CA ALA A 191 16.85 25.27 2.16
C ALA A 191 15.71 24.23 2.19
N GLY A 192 15.10 24.06 3.37
CA GLY A 192 14.08 23.07 3.68
C GLY A 192 14.66 21.71 4.02
N MET A 193 13.88 20.93 4.74
CA MET A 193 14.24 19.59 5.20
C MET A 193 13.27 18.54 4.65
N ASP A 194 13.78 17.34 4.38
CA ASP A 194 12.96 16.18 4.05
C ASP A 194 12.43 15.55 5.33
N LEU A 195 11.10 15.45 5.44
CA LEU A 195 10.42 14.89 6.61
C LEU A 195 10.28 13.37 6.55
N ALA A 196 10.42 12.76 5.38
CA ALA A 196 10.13 11.35 5.19
C ALA A 196 10.89 10.43 6.16
N PRO A 197 12.21 10.61 6.41
CA PRO A 197 12.94 9.74 7.34
C PRO A 197 12.45 9.84 8.80
N LEU A 198 12.13 11.05 9.27
CA LEU A 198 11.66 11.27 10.64
C LEU A 198 10.25 10.72 10.86
N ILE A 199 9.34 11.04 9.92
CA ILE A 199 7.95 10.56 9.99
C ILE A 199 7.92 9.04 9.87
N SER A 200 8.67 8.47 8.92
CA SER A 200 8.75 7.02 8.73
C SER A 200 9.26 6.30 9.98
N ASN A 201 10.29 6.82 10.62
CA ASN A 201 10.81 6.25 11.86
C ASN A 201 9.78 6.29 13.00
N SER A 202 9.15 7.45 13.23
CA SER A 202 8.16 7.60 14.30
C SER A 202 6.94 6.70 14.12
N VAL A 203 6.35 6.68 12.92
CA VAL A 203 5.22 5.80 12.59
C VAL A 203 5.63 4.33 12.77
N SER A 204 6.83 3.98 12.30
CA SER A 204 7.35 2.61 12.46
C SER A 204 7.52 2.22 13.92
N ASN A 205 7.93 3.14 14.79
CA ASN A 205 8.09 2.86 16.22
C ASN A 205 6.76 2.57 16.91
N VAL A 206 5.65 3.17 16.48
CA VAL A 206 4.31 2.85 17.01
C VAL A 206 3.96 1.39 16.74
N ILE A 207 4.08 0.94 15.49
CA ILE A 207 3.79 -0.46 15.15
C ILE A 207 4.83 -1.40 15.76
N CYS A 208 6.13 -1.08 15.71
CA CYS A 208 7.18 -1.89 16.34
C CYS A 208 6.97 -2.06 17.85
N SER A 209 6.47 -1.03 18.55
CA SER A 209 6.14 -1.15 19.97
C SER A 209 5.01 -2.17 20.22
N LEU A 210 4.05 -2.29 19.31
CA LEU A 210 2.92 -3.23 19.44
C LEU A 210 3.28 -4.66 19.04
N ILE A 211 4.15 -4.82 18.04
CA ILE A 211 4.44 -6.14 17.45
C ILE A 211 5.78 -6.73 17.88
N LEU A 212 6.72 -5.92 18.36
CA LEU A 212 8.09 -6.30 18.72
C LEU A 212 8.55 -5.76 20.10
N GLY A 213 7.68 -5.06 20.82
CA GLY A 213 7.97 -4.55 22.17
C GLY A 213 9.16 -3.58 22.24
N GLN A 214 9.57 -3.00 21.11
CA GLN A 214 10.78 -2.20 21.02
C GLN A 214 10.61 -1.02 20.06
N ARG A 215 11.45 -0.01 20.27
CA ARG A 215 11.56 1.21 19.44
C ARG A 215 12.99 1.37 18.97
N PHE A 216 13.15 2.03 17.84
CA PHE A 216 14.44 2.30 17.21
C PHE A 216 14.70 3.79 17.21
N HIS A 217 15.91 4.17 17.61
CA HIS A 217 16.32 5.57 17.57
C HIS A 217 16.25 6.10 16.14
N HIS A 218 15.84 7.35 15.96
CA HIS A 218 15.67 7.92 14.64
C HIS A 218 16.97 7.96 13.83
N GLU A 219 18.14 7.91 14.48
CA GLU A 219 19.48 7.84 13.84
C GLU A 219 20.01 6.41 13.60
N ASP A 220 19.25 5.38 13.97
CA ASP A 220 19.63 3.99 13.73
C ASP A 220 19.74 3.73 12.22
N ARG A 221 20.98 3.54 11.75
CA ARG A 221 21.29 3.34 10.33
C ARG A 221 20.73 2.02 9.80
N GLU A 222 20.72 0.97 10.61
CA GLU A 222 20.21 -0.33 10.19
C GLU A 222 18.70 -0.24 10.02
N PHE A 223 18.01 0.38 10.98
CA PHE A 223 16.57 0.58 10.91
C PHE A 223 16.17 1.49 9.73
N ARG A 224 16.85 2.63 9.53
CA ARG A 224 16.63 3.49 8.35
C ARG A 224 16.78 2.71 7.04
N THR A 225 17.86 1.93 6.92
CA THR A 225 18.09 1.10 5.73
C THR A 225 16.95 0.11 5.50
N LEU A 226 16.41 -0.49 6.57
CA LEU A 226 15.27 -1.38 6.47
C LEU A 226 14.02 -0.66 5.96
N LEU A 227 13.71 0.53 6.48
CA LEU A 227 12.56 1.32 6.04
C LEU A 227 12.69 1.69 4.55
N ASP A 228 13.88 2.08 4.10
CA ASP A 228 14.15 2.35 2.67
C ASP A 228 13.95 1.09 1.81
N LEU A 229 14.41 -0.08 2.29
CA LEU A 229 14.22 -1.35 1.59
C LEU A 229 12.73 -1.73 1.50
N MET A 230 11.92 -1.44 2.52
CA MET A 230 10.48 -1.69 2.50
C MET A 230 9.78 -0.86 1.42
N VAL A 231 10.01 0.46 1.41
CA VAL A 231 9.46 1.37 0.37
C VAL A 231 9.89 0.89 -1.02
N ARG A 232 11.18 0.55 -1.16
CA ARG A 232 11.73 0.10 -2.43
C ARG A 232 11.14 -1.22 -2.89
N GLY A 233 10.89 -2.17 -1.98
CA GLY A 233 10.23 -3.44 -2.28
C GLY A 233 8.83 -3.26 -2.87
N LEU A 234 8.04 -2.33 -2.31
CA LEU A 234 6.69 -2.02 -2.80
C LEU A 234 6.70 -1.39 -4.20
N GLU A 235 7.70 -0.56 -4.50
CA GLU A 235 7.86 0.03 -5.83
C GLU A 235 8.30 -0.98 -6.90
N ILE A 236 9.28 -1.83 -6.57
CA ILE A 236 9.85 -2.80 -7.52
C ILE A 236 8.77 -3.78 -8.00
N CYS A 237 7.87 -4.22 -7.12
CA CYS A 237 6.82 -5.19 -7.46
C CYS A 237 5.86 -4.72 -8.55
N ILE A 238 5.66 -3.40 -8.71
CA ILE A 238 4.65 -2.84 -9.64
C ILE A 238 5.28 -2.05 -10.80
N ASN A 239 6.32 -1.26 -10.53
CA ASN A 239 6.90 -0.33 -11.52
C ASN A 239 8.15 -0.82 -12.22
N SER A 240 8.46 -2.11 -12.10
CA SER A 240 9.68 -2.66 -12.67
C SER A 240 9.39 -3.90 -13.51
N PRO A 241 10.37 -4.36 -14.31
CA PRO A 241 10.28 -5.65 -14.99
C PRO A 241 10.02 -6.85 -14.05
N ALA A 242 10.12 -6.69 -12.73
CA ALA A 242 9.74 -7.73 -11.75
C ALA A 242 8.28 -8.19 -11.90
N VAL A 243 7.37 -7.36 -12.43
CA VAL A 243 5.98 -7.78 -12.73
C VAL A 243 5.91 -8.99 -13.66
N LEU A 244 6.94 -9.17 -14.51
CA LEU A 244 7.05 -10.29 -15.45
C LEU A 244 7.26 -11.64 -14.75
N ILE A 245 7.63 -11.67 -13.46
CA ILE A 245 7.68 -12.90 -12.66
C ILE A 245 6.31 -13.61 -12.67
N ASN A 246 5.22 -12.84 -12.73
CA ASN A 246 3.87 -13.42 -12.81
C ASN A 246 3.57 -14.13 -14.15
N ILE A 247 4.35 -13.86 -15.20
CA ILE A 247 4.24 -14.56 -16.50
C ILE A 247 5.31 -15.65 -16.61
N PHE A 248 6.53 -15.34 -16.18
CA PHE A 248 7.71 -16.20 -16.24
C PHE A 248 8.38 -16.25 -14.86
N PRO A 249 7.98 -17.18 -13.98
CA PRO A 249 8.46 -17.24 -12.60
C PRO A 249 9.98 -17.35 -12.46
N LEU A 250 10.63 -18.02 -13.42
CA LEU A 250 12.09 -18.20 -13.45
C LEU A 250 12.87 -16.88 -13.48
N LEU A 251 12.25 -15.78 -13.93
CA LEU A 251 12.89 -14.46 -13.93
C LEU A 251 13.30 -14.01 -12.53
N TYR A 252 12.60 -14.45 -11.48
CA TYR A 252 12.96 -14.16 -10.09
C TYR A 252 14.41 -14.56 -9.75
N HIS A 253 14.91 -15.65 -10.34
CA HIS A 253 16.26 -16.16 -10.05
C HIS A 253 17.38 -15.46 -10.85
N LEU A 254 17.04 -14.52 -11.75
CA LEU A 254 18.04 -13.83 -12.56
C LEU A 254 18.94 -12.92 -11.70
N PRO A 255 20.27 -12.91 -11.93
CA PRO A 255 21.23 -12.20 -11.09
C PRO A 255 21.42 -10.72 -11.47
N PHE A 256 20.48 -10.11 -12.19
CA PHE A 256 20.60 -8.73 -12.67
C PHE A 256 19.28 -7.95 -12.58
N GLY A 257 19.41 -6.62 -12.64
CA GLY A 257 18.29 -5.68 -12.66
C GLY A 257 17.35 -5.82 -11.46
N ALA A 258 16.07 -5.54 -11.71
CA ALA A 258 15.00 -5.56 -10.71
C ALA A 258 14.84 -6.93 -10.02
N PHE A 259 15.18 -8.04 -10.68
CA PHE A 259 15.04 -9.38 -10.10
C PHE A 259 16.08 -9.65 -9.00
N LYS A 260 17.35 -9.24 -9.22
CA LYS A 260 18.38 -9.29 -8.17
C LYS A 260 18.06 -8.33 -7.03
N GLU A 261 17.57 -7.14 -7.37
CA GLU A 261 17.20 -6.12 -6.39
C GLU A 261 16.07 -6.62 -5.47
N LEU A 262 14.99 -7.17 -6.04
CA LEU A 262 13.87 -7.76 -5.29
C LEU A 262 14.35 -8.86 -4.33
N ARG A 263 15.17 -9.80 -4.81
CA ARG A 263 15.74 -10.86 -3.95
C ARG A 263 16.62 -10.33 -2.84
N LYS A 264 17.38 -9.26 -3.09
CA LYS A 264 18.20 -8.62 -2.07
C LYS A 264 17.32 -8.00 -0.99
N VAL A 265 16.31 -7.22 -1.38
CA VAL A 265 15.33 -6.62 -0.46
C VAL A 265 14.66 -7.70 0.39
N GLU A 266 14.14 -8.77 -0.24
CA GLU A 266 13.52 -9.90 0.47
C GLU A 266 14.48 -10.53 1.48
N LYS A 267 15.73 -10.79 1.08
CA LYS A 267 16.75 -11.39 1.96
C LYS A 267 17.07 -10.50 3.14
N ASP A 268 17.33 -9.21 2.91
CA ASP A 268 17.78 -8.29 3.95
C ASP A 268 16.67 -8.05 4.99
N ILE A 269 15.42 -7.89 4.55
CA ILE A 269 14.25 -7.84 5.44
C ILE A 269 14.10 -9.16 6.22
N THR A 270 14.27 -10.30 5.55
CA THR A 270 14.17 -11.62 6.19
C THR A 270 15.19 -11.79 7.31
N VAL A 271 16.45 -11.41 7.07
CA VAL A 271 17.53 -11.49 8.07
C VAL A 271 17.20 -10.62 9.28
N PHE A 272 16.76 -9.39 9.05
CA PHE A 272 16.42 -8.46 10.11
C PHE A 272 15.29 -9.01 11.01
N LEU A 273 14.17 -9.42 10.40
CA LEU A 273 13.01 -9.94 11.14
C LEU A 273 13.33 -11.23 11.90
N LYS A 274 14.08 -12.16 11.28
CA LYS A 274 14.47 -13.41 11.94
C LYS A 274 15.36 -13.16 13.16
N ARG A 275 16.26 -12.18 13.10
CA ARG A 275 17.09 -11.80 14.25
C ARG A 275 16.23 -11.31 15.41
N ILE A 276 15.21 -10.50 15.13
CA ILE A 276 14.30 -10.00 16.16
C ILE A 276 13.44 -11.12 16.75
N ILE A 277 12.90 -12.01 15.92
CA ILE A 277 12.11 -13.15 16.38
C ILE A 277 12.97 -14.08 17.25
N ALA A 278 14.22 -14.34 16.87
CA ALA A 278 15.15 -15.11 17.70
C ALA A 278 15.37 -14.45 19.08
N LYS A 279 15.55 -13.13 19.13
CA LYS A 279 15.67 -12.38 20.40
C LYS A 279 14.41 -12.49 21.27
N HIS A 280 13.21 -12.47 20.69
CA HIS A 280 11.98 -12.67 21.45
C HIS A 280 11.93 -14.07 22.04
N ARG A 281 12.31 -15.09 21.28
CA ARG A 281 12.38 -16.48 21.74
C ARG A 281 13.34 -16.65 22.93
N GLU A 282 14.50 -16.02 22.88
CA GLU A 282 15.51 -16.08 23.94
C GLU A 282 15.10 -15.35 25.22
N THR A 283 14.27 -14.32 25.10
CA THR A 283 13.89 -13.42 26.21
C THR A 283 12.42 -13.57 26.62
N LEU A 284 11.74 -14.63 26.15
CA LEU A 284 10.32 -14.84 26.38
C LEU A 284 10.07 -15.12 27.87
N ASP A 285 9.26 -14.27 28.49
CA ASP A 285 8.67 -14.49 29.80
C ASP A 285 7.15 -14.72 29.63
N PRO A 286 6.67 -15.98 29.73
CA PRO A 286 5.25 -16.31 29.55
C PRO A 286 4.30 -15.57 30.50
N GLU A 287 4.77 -15.17 31.68
CA GLU A 287 3.95 -14.45 32.67
C GLU A 287 3.85 -12.95 32.36
N ASN A 288 4.78 -12.40 31.58
CA ASN A 288 4.86 -10.97 31.26
C ASN A 288 5.05 -10.74 29.75
N PRO A 289 4.09 -11.12 28.88
CA PRO A 289 4.19 -10.91 27.45
C PRO A 289 4.23 -9.43 27.10
N ARG A 290 5.24 -9.03 26.31
CA ARG A 290 5.50 -7.62 26.01
C ARG A 290 4.72 -7.10 24.81
N ASP A 291 4.43 -7.98 23.85
CA ASP A 291 3.93 -7.60 22.52
C ASP A 291 3.23 -8.78 21.80
N LEU A 292 2.86 -8.55 20.52
CA LEU A 292 2.25 -9.59 19.68
C LEU A 292 3.15 -10.81 19.49
N ALA A 293 4.46 -10.64 19.33
CA ALA A 293 5.37 -11.76 19.07
C ALA A 293 5.44 -12.70 20.28
N ASP A 294 5.59 -12.15 21.49
CA ASP A 294 5.55 -12.94 22.73
C ASP A 294 4.21 -13.67 22.88
N MET A 295 3.10 -12.96 22.71
CA MET A 295 1.75 -13.56 22.80
C MET A 295 1.56 -14.70 21.78
N TYR A 296 2.11 -14.55 20.57
CA TYR A 296 2.04 -15.57 19.54
C TYR A 296 2.90 -16.79 19.92
N MET A 297 4.10 -16.59 20.45
CA MET A 297 4.96 -17.68 20.92
C MET A 297 4.32 -18.45 22.09
N ILE A 298 3.71 -17.74 23.04
CA ILE A 298 2.93 -18.37 24.13
C ILE A 298 1.79 -19.21 23.55
N LYS A 299 1.10 -18.72 22.52
CA LYS A 299 0.03 -19.49 21.85
C LYS A 299 0.57 -20.76 21.19
N ILE A 300 1.77 -20.71 20.58
CA ILE A 300 2.44 -21.90 20.03
C ILE A 300 2.73 -22.91 21.15
N LEU A 301 3.35 -22.47 22.25
CA LEU A 301 3.70 -23.34 23.38
C LEU A 301 2.46 -24.00 24.00
N ALA A 302 1.37 -23.25 24.18
CA ALA A 302 0.12 -23.76 24.73
C ALA A 302 -0.49 -24.86 23.84
N GLN A 303 -0.45 -24.70 22.51
CA GLN A 303 -0.99 -25.72 21.59
C GLN A 303 -0.09 -26.95 21.49
N GLN A 304 1.23 -26.78 21.60
CA GLN A 304 2.16 -27.90 21.69
C GLN A 304 1.92 -28.72 22.97
N ALA A 305 1.74 -28.05 24.12
CA ALA A 305 1.41 -28.70 25.39
C ALA A 305 0.06 -29.44 25.34
N ALA A 306 -0.91 -28.94 24.57
CA ALA A 306 -2.20 -29.58 24.33
C ALA A 306 -2.15 -30.74 23.30
N GLY A 307 -0.99 -31.02 22.69
CA GLY A 307 -0.83 -32.09 21.71
C GLY A 307 -1.48 -31.83 20.35
N GLU A 308 -1.74 -30.56 19.99
CA GLU A 308 -2.35 -30.21 18.70
C GLU A 308 -1.35 -30.39 17.53
N GLN A 309 -1.40 -31.52 16.84
CA GLN A 309 -0.45 -31.86 15.77
C GLN A 309 -0.59 -31.03 14.47
N ASN A 310 -1.72 -30.35 14.27
CA ASN A 310 -2.03 -29.59 13.03
C ASN A 310 -2.32 -28.10 13.30
N SER A 311 -1.66 -27.49 14.29
CA SER A 311 -1.85 -26.07 14.56
C SER A 311 -1.34 -25.20 13.41
N SER A 312 -2.11 -24.14 13.09
CA SER A 312 -1.68 -23.10 12.16
C SER A 312 -0.68 -22.12 12.77
N PHE A 313 -0.52 -22.10 14.11
CA PHE A 313 0.42 -21.24 14.81
C PHE A 313 1.82 -21.87 14.78
N THR A 314 2.71 -21.25 14.02
CA THR A 314 4.12 -21.67 13.90
C THR A 314 5.00 -20.44 13.86
N GLU A 315 6.27 -20.59 14.26
CA GLU A 315 7.24 -19.48 14.20
C GLU A 315 7.45 -18.99 12.76
N ASP A 316 7.38 -19.88 11.77
CA ASP A 316 7.43 -19.51 10.36
C ASP A 316 6.21 -18.66 9.94
N TYR A 317 5.02 -18.98 10.43
CA TYR A 317 3.84 -18.14 10.17
C TYR A 317 3.92 -16.79 10.89
N LEU A 318 4.48 -16.76 12.12
CA LEU A 318 4.74 -15.54 12.87
C LEU A 318 5.66 -14.58 12.08
N PHE A 319 6.71 -15.09 11.44
CA PHE A 319 7.59 -14.29 10.59
C PHE A 319 6.81 -13.49 9.53
N TYR A 320 5.89 -14.15 8.82
CA TYR A 320 5.06 -13.48 7.81
C TYR A 320 4.07 -12.48 8.43
N ILE A 321 3.52 -12.79 9.61
CA ILE A 321 2.62 -11.86 10.32
C ILE A 321 3.35 -10.59 10.74
N ILE A 322 4.54 -10.72 11.32
CA ILE A 322 5.36 -9.59 11.74
C ILE A 322 5.76 -8.74 10.53
N GLY A 323 6.20 -9.37 9.44
CA GLY A 323 6.52 -8.67 8.20
C GLY A 323 5.32 -7.91 7.62
N ASP A 324 4.16 -8.56 7.53
CA ASP A 324 2.91 -7.96 7.04
C ASP A 324 2.50 -6.74 7.87
N LEU A 325 2.45 -6.87 9.20
CA LEU A 325 2.01 -5.80 10.09
C LEU A 325 2.98 -4.63 10.12
N PHE A 326 4.29 -4.92 10.10
CA PHE A 326 5.31 -3.88 10.08
C PHE A 326 5.24 -3.06 8.79
N ILE A 327 5.30 -3.70 7.61
CA ILE A 327 5.25 -2.98 6.33
C ILE A 327 3.92 -2.20 6.20
N ALA A 328 2.79 -2.84 6.54
CA ALA A 328 1.48 -2.20 6.41
C ALA A 328 1.32 -1.00 7.34
N GLY A 329 1.75 -1.10 8.61
CA GLY A 329 1.68 -0.01 9.58
C GLY A 329 2.61 1.16 9.24
N THR A 330 3.81 0.85 8.75
CA THR A 330 4.82 1.86 8.40
C THR A 330 4.47 2.62 7.12
N ASP A 331 4.37 1.93 5.97
CA ASP A 331 4.37 2.60 4.68
C ASP A 331 3.07 3.39 4.45
N THR A 332 1.93 2.82 4.84
CA THR A 332 0.62 3.45 4.60
C THR A 332 0.41 4.71 5.44
N THR A 333 0.73 4.66 6.74
CA THR A 333 0.56 5.80 7.64
C THR A 333 1.59 6.88 7.34
N THR A 334 2.85 6.53 7.05
CA THR A 334 3.89 7.49 6.65
C THR A 334 3.47 8.27 5.41
N ASN A 335 3.09 7.57 4.33
CA ASN A 335 2.65 8.22 3.11
C ASN A 335 1.42 9.10 3.33
N SER A 336 0.48 8.67 4.17
CA SER A 336 -0.70 9.47 4.53
C SER A 336 -0.35 10.76 5.26
N VAL A 337 0.57 10.70 6.25
CA VAL A 337 1.05 11.92 6.95
C VAL A 337 1.79 12.85 5.99
N LEU A 338 2.68 12.31 5.16
CA LEU A 338 3.43 13.10 4.19
C LEU A 338 2.51 13.77 3.16
N TRP A 339 1.47 13.07 2.70
CA TRP A 339 0.43 13.68 1.87
C TRP A 339 -0.30 14.80 2.59
N ILE A 340 -0.70 14.61 3.85
CA ILE A 340 -1.39 15.66 4.60
C ILE A 340 -0.50 16.90 4.73
N LEU A 341 0.76 16.73 5.12
CA LEU A 341 1.71 17.84 5.22
C LEU A 341 1.95 18.52 3.86
N LEU A 342 2.02 17.75 2.78
CA LEU A 342 2.13 18.27 1.43
C LEU A 342 0.91 19.14 1.03
N TYR A 343 -0.31 18.69 1.34
CA TYR A 343 -1.51 19.50 1.12
C TYR A 343 -1.53 20.73 2.04
N MET A 344 -1.05 20.64 3.28
CA MET A 344 -0.98 21.79 4.18
C MET A 344 -0.03 22.89 3.69
N VAL A 345 1.11 22.53 3.09
CA VAL A 345 2.02 23.53 2.50
C VAL A 345 1.54 24.04 1.15
N SER A 346 0.74 23.25 0.42
CA SER A 346 0.17 23.65 -0.88
C SER A 346 -1.07 24.56 -0.72
N TYR A 347 -1.78 24.44 0.40
CA TYR A 347 -3.00 25.19 0.71
C TYR A 347 -2.86 25.89 2.07
N PRO A 348 -2.06 26.98 2.15
CA PRO A 348 -1.74 27.64 3.40
C PRO A 348 -2.98 28.14 4.16
N ASP A 349 -4.01 28.59 3.45
CA ASP A 349 -5.28 29.04 4.04
C ASP A 349 -6.02 27.91 4.77
N ILE A 350 -5.95 26.68 4.26
CA ILE A 350 -6.53 25.51 4.92
C ILE A 350 -5.70 25.14 6.15
N GLN A 351 -4.37 25.23 6.05
CA GLN A 351 -3.49 25.04 7.20
C GLN A 351 -3.80 26.04 8.32
N ASP A 352 -4.03 27.31 7.99
CA ASP A 352 -4.41 28.34 8.97
C ASP A 352 -5.76 28.07 9.62
N LYS A 353 -6.75 27.57 8.87
CA LYS A 353 -8.06 27.17 9.42
C LYS A 353 -7.95 25.98 10.37
N VAL A 354 -7.18 24.94 10.01
CA VAL A 354 -6.91 23.80 10.91
C VAL A 354 -6.22 24.28 12.19
N GLN A 355 -5.22 25.15 12.05
CA GLN A 355 -4.48 25.73 13.17
C GLN A 355 -5.38 26.56 14.08
N ALA A 356 -6.27 27.39 13.53
CA ALA A 356 -7.23 28.18 14.29
C ALA A 356 -8.24 27.30 15.06
N GLU A 357 -8.68 26.19 14.47
CA GLU A 357 -9.55 25.23 15.14
C GLU A 357 -8.84 24.55 16.33
N ILE A 358 -7.60 24.10 16.11
CA ILE A 358 -6.76 23.51 17.17
C ILE A 358 -6.53 24.51 18.31
N ASP A 359 -6.17 25.75 17.98
CA ASP A 359 -5.93 26.80 18.99
C ASP A 359 -7.19 27.09 19.81
N LYS A 360 -8.38 27.06 19.19
CA LYS A 360 -9.66 27.31 19.85
C LYS A 360 -10.06 26.19 20.82
N VAL A 361 -9.81 24.93 20.46
CA VAL A 361 -10.32 23.74 21.19
C VAL A 361 -9.28 23.15 22.14
N VAL A 362 -8.04 23.05 21.66
CA VAL A 362 -6.93 22.45 22.42
C VAL A 362 -6.12 23.52 23.14
N GLY A 363 -5.98 24.69 22.51
CA GLY A 363 -5.02 25.71 22.92
C GLY A 363 -3.61 25.34 22.46
N LYS A 364 -2.63 26.16 22.87
CA LYS A 364 -1.25 26.05 22.37
C LYS A 364 -0.32 25.22 23.26
N HIS A 365 -0.70 25.02 24.53
CA HIS A 365 0.16 24.39 25.53
C HIS A 365 -0.26 22.97 25.90
N ARG A 366 -1.58 22.68 25.84
CA ARG A 366 -2.09 21.34 26.14
C ARG A 366 -1.76 20.41 24.97
N VAL A 367 -1.24 19.23 25.28
CA VAL A 367 -0.96 18.20 24.27
C VAL A 367 -2.29 17.72 23.64
N PRO A 368 -2.39 17.62 22.31
CA PRO A 368 -3.59 17.10 21.65
C PRO A 368 -3.86 15.65 22.08
N SER A 369 -5.14 15.33 22.27
CA SER A 369 -5.61 14.02 22.69
C SER A 369 -6.64 13.46 21.73
N LEU A 370 -6.78 12.14 21.66
CA LEU A 370 -7.85 11.49 20.88
C LEU A 370 -9.25 11.90 21.33
N THR A 371 -9.38 12.36 22.57
CA THR A 371 -10.65 12.90 23.11
C THR A 371 -11.07 14.22 22.43
N ASP A 372 -10.11 14.99 21.91
CA ASP A 372 -10.36 16.25 21.19
C ASP A 372 -10.97 16.03 19.80
N LYS A 373 -10.85 14.82 19.26
CA LYS A 373 -11.22 14.50 17.88
C LYS A 373 -12.64 14.91 17.50
N SER A 374 -13.61 14.61 18.37
CA SER A 374 -15.01 14.97 18.15
C SER A 374 -15.28 16.48 18.13
N SER A 375 -14.35 17.28 18.66
CA SER A 375 -14.43 18.74 18.74
C SER A 375 -13.56 19.44 17.69
N LEU A 376 -12.87 18.69 16.82
CA LEU A 376 -12.04 19.21 15.71
C LEU A 376 -12.58 18.75 14.34
N PRO A 377 -13.85 19.05 14.00
CA PRO A 377 -14.48 18.55 12.77
C PRO A 377 -13.79 19.05 11.49
N PHE A 378 -13.30 20.29 11.42
CA PHE A 378 -12.62 20.80 10.24
C PHE A 378 -11.25 20.13 10.03
N THR A 379 -10.54 19.86 11.12
CA THR A 379 -9.29 19.09 11.10
C THR A 379 -9.54 17.66 10.62
N GLU A 380 -10.57 16.97 11.15
CA GLU A 380 -10.92 15.62 10.71
C GLU A 380 -11.37 15.59 9.25
N ALA A 381 -12.20 16.54 8.83
CA ALA A 381 -12.63 16.72 7.44
C ALA A 381 -11.43 16.95 6.50
N THR A 382 -10.44 17.71 6.93
CA THR A 382 -9.21 17.97 6.17
C THR A 382 -8.38 16.69 5.99
N ILE A 383 -8.20 15.90 7.05
CA ILE A 383 -7.51 14.60 6.98
C ILE A 383 -8.26 13.65 6.02
N MET A 384 -9.59 13.57 6.15
CA MET A 384 -10.43 12.73 5.30
C MET A 384 -10.37 13.15 3.84
N GLU A 385 -10.35 14.44 3.55
CA GLU A 385 -10.24 14.93 2.17
C GLU A 385 -8.89 14.61 1.53
N VAL A 386 -7.79 14.72 2.28
CA VAL A 386 -6.50 14.26 1.78
C VAL A 386 -6.52 12.75 1.54
N GLN A 387 -7.08 11.95 2.45
CA GLN A 387 -7.21 10.50 2.26
C GLN A 387 -8.05 10.14 1.03
N ARG A 388 -9.12 10.90 0.74
CA ARG A 388 -9.96 10.72 -0.44
C ARG A 388 -9.18 11.03 -1.72
N LEU A 389 -8.43 12.12 -1.75
CA LEU A 389 -7.68 12.51 -2.94
C LEU A 389 -6.46 11.62 -3.18
N THR A 390 -5.77 11.18 -2.15
CA THR A 390 -4.50 10.46 -2.35
C THR A 390 -4.69 8.95 -2.33
N VAL A 391 -5.72 8.44 -1.64
CA VAL A 391 -6.05 7.01 -1.49
C VAL A 391 -4.79 6.15 -1.43
N VAL A 392 -4.15 6.09 -0.26
CA VAL A 392 -2.80 5.54 -0.12
C VAL A 392 -2.61 4.13 -0.73
N VAL A 393 -3.67 3.32 -0.83
CA VAL A 393 -3.70 2.06 -1.60
C VAL A 393 -4.76 2.16 -2.72
N PRO A 394 -4.45 2.78 -3.87
CA PRO A 394 -5.48 3.24 -4.81
C PRO A 394 -6.20 2.12 -5.57
N LEU A 395 -5.58 0.95 -5.74
CA LEU A 395 -6.21 -0.25 -6.33
C LEU A 395 -6.62 -1.29 -5.27
N GLY A 396 -6.61 -0.90 -3.99
CA GLY A 396 -6.71 -1.83 -2.87
C GLY A 396 -5.63 -2.92 -2.89
N ILE A 397 -5.74 -3.89 -1.99
CA ILE A 397 -4.94 -5.12 -2.10
C ILE A 397 -5.71 -6.10 -3.00
N PRO A 398 -5.05 -6.72 -4.00
CA PRO A 398 -5.73 -7.58 -4.96
C PRO A 398 -6.51 -8.73 -4.30
N HIS A 399 -7.69 -9.02 -4.84
CA HIS A 399 -8.55 -10.12 -4.46
C HIS A 399 -8.52 -11.23 -5.52
N MET A 400 -9.10 -12.39 -5.21
CA MET A 400 -9.27 -13.48 -6.17
C MET A 400 -10.66 -14.10 -6.00
N ALA A 401 -11.30 -14.42 -7.12
CA ALA A 401 -12.55 -15.18 -7.12
C ALA A 401 -12.26 -16.64 -6.69
N SER A 402 -12.86 -17.07 -5.58
CA SER A 402 -12.66 -18.42 -5.01
C SER A 402 -13.39 -19.51 -5.82
N GLU A 403 -14.40 -19.11 -6.58
CA GLU A 403 -15.20 -19.95 -7.48
C GLU A 403 -15.65 -19.16 -8.72
N THR A 404 -16.15 -19.87 -9.72
CA THR A 404 -16.75 -19.24 -10.91
C THR A 404 -18.12 -18.71 -10.54
N THR A 405 -18.41 -17.44 -10.85
CA THR A 405 -19.69 -16.80 -10.53
C THR A 405 -20.18 -15.89 -11.65
N GLU A 406 -21.47 -15.59 -11.66
CA GLU A 406 -22.04 -14.50 -12.45
C GLU A 406 -22.00 -13.21 -11.63
N PHE A 407 -21.42 -12.15 -12.18
CA PHE A 407 -21.30 -10.86 -11.52
C PHE A 407 -21.59 -9.73 -12.50
N ARG A 408 -22.65 -8.95 -12.21
CA ARG A 408 -23.10 -7.81 -13.02
C ARG A 408 -23.26 -8.15 -14.52
N GLY A 409 -23.78 -9.34 -14.81
CA GLY A 409 -24.05 -9.83 -16.17
C GLY A 409 -22.85 -10.46 -16.87
N TYR A 410 -21.72 -10.64 -16.18
CA TYR A 410 -20.53 -11.30 -16.71
C TYR A 410 -20.19 -12.56 -15.94
N THR A 411 -19.62 -13.53 -16.64
CA THR A 411 -19.01 -14.70 -16.01
C THR A 411 -17.62 -14.33 -15.49
N ILE A 412 -17.38 -14.52 -14.19
CA ILE A 412 -16.08 -14.35 -13.54
C ILE A 412 -15.54 -15.75 -13.18
N PRO A 413 -14.60 -16.31 -13.96
CA PRO A 413 -14.02 -17.61 -13.67
C PRO A 413 -13.30 -17.67 -12.31
N LYS A 414 -13.31 -18.84 -11.67
CA LYS A 414 -12.46 -19.13 -10.51
C LYS A 414 -10.99 -18.79 -10.79
N GLY A 415 -10.32 -18.18 -9.81
CA GLY A 415 -8.92 -17.79 -9.93
C GLY A 415 -8.70 -16.47 -10.65
N THR A 416 -9.76 -15.77 -11.07
CA THR A 416 -9.66 -14.41 -11.61
C THR A 416 -9.19 -13.45 -10.53
N VAL A 417 -8.17 -12.65 -10.83
CA VAL A 417 -7.67 -11.60 -9.93
C VAL A 417 -8.58 -10.40 -10.03
N ILE A 418 -8.98 -9.83 -8.90
CA ILE A 418 -9.89 -8.69 -8.82
C ILE A 418 -9.16 -7.49 -8.22
N PHE A 419 -9.13 -6.37 -8.93
CA PHE A 419 -8.65 -5.09 -8.42
C PHE A 419 -9.83 -4.18 -8.08
N PRO A 420 -10.11 -3.92 -6.79
CA PRO A 420 -11.05 -2.88 -6.40
C PRO A 420 -10.40 -1.50 -6.58
N ASN A 421 -10.79 -0.77 -7.61
CA ASN A 421 -10.23 0.54 -7.91
C ASN A 421 -10.78 1.62 -6.96
N LEU A 422 -10.23 1.71 -5.75
CA LEU A 422 -10.60 2.71 -4.75
C LEU A 422 -10.37 4.15 -5.25
N TRP A 423 -9.35 4.37 -6.09
CA TRP A 423 -9.13 5.66 -6.74
C TRP A 423 -10.35 6.11 -7.55
N SER A 424 -10.98 5.21 -8.29
CA SER A 424 -12.23 5.52 -9.01
C SER A 424 -13.39 5.81 -8.05
N VAL A 425 -13.53 5.06 -6.95
CA VAL A 425 -14.58 5.26 -5.94
C VAL A 425 -14.49 6.65 -5.33
N HIS A 426 -13.27 7.08 -5.00
CA HIS A 426 -13.03 8.36 -4.37
C HIS A 426 -13.02 9.54 -5.33
N ARG A 427 -13.12 9.31 -6.64
CA ARG A 427 -13.18 10.35 -7.69
C ARG A 427 -14.39 10.24 -8.61
N ASP A 428 -15.37 9.43 -8.22
CA ASP A 428 -16.57 9.24 -9.00
C ASP A 428 -17.41 10.54 -9.01
N PRO A 429 -17.55 11.21 -10.17
CA PRO A 429 -18.27 12.48 -10.26
C PRO A 429 -19.78 12.33 -10.02
N THR A 430 -20.30 11.11 -9.94
CA THR A 430 -21.72 10.86 -9.62
C THR A 430 -22.02 10.99 -8.13
N VAL A 431 -21.01 10.88 -7.26
CA VAL A 431 -21.16 10.96 -5.79
C VAL A 431 -20.24 11.99 -5.12
N TRP A 432 -19.24 12.50 -5.84
CA TRP A 432 -18.34 13.56 -5.39
C TRP A 432 -18.43 14.79 -6.28
N ASP A 433 -18.90 15.91 -5.73
CA ASP A 433 -18.88 17.19 -6.43
C ASP A 433 -17.44 17.66 -6.64
N ASP A 434 -17.08 17.98 -7.89
CA ASP A 434 -15.74 18.41 -8.28
C ASP A 434 -14.65 17.48 -7.67
N PRO A 435 -14.58 16.22 -8.12
CA PRO A 435 -13.87 15.15 -7.42
C PRO A 435 -12.35 15.37 -7.34
N ASP A 436 -11.77 16.18 -8.22
CA ASP A 436 -10.33 16.40 -8.25
C ASP A 436 -9.89 17.63 -7.44
N SER A 437 -10.83 18.45 -6.94
CA SER A 437 -10.48 19.59 -6.09
C SER A 437 -10.35 19.22 -4.62
N PHE A 438 -9.42 19.91 -3.96
CA PHE A 438 -9.22 19.83 -2.52
C PHE A 438 -10.21 20.72 -1.79
N ASN A 439 -11.22 20.11 -1.19
CA ASN A 439 -12.26 20.83 -0.45
C ASN A 439 -12.65 20.08 0.82
N PRO A 440 -12.05 20.39 1.99
CA PRO A 440 -12.42 19.80 3.28
C PRO A 440 -13.91 19.97 3.63
N ALA A 441 -14.55 21.06 3.20
CA ALA A 441 -15.94 21.34 3.56
C ALA A 441 -16.92 20.29 3.04
N ARG A 442 -16.54 19.45 2.06
CA ARG A 442 -17.39 18.34 1.58
C ARG A 442 -17.69 17.28 2.64
N PHE A 443 -16.89 17.24 3.70
CA PHE A 443 -17.09 16.35 4.86
C PHE A 443 -17.74 17.08 6.04
N LEU A 444 -18.32 18.26 5.83
CA LEU A 444 -19.02 19.02 6.86
C LEU A 444 -20.47 19.29 6.44
N ASP A 445 -21.39 19.28 7.41
CA ASP A 445 -22.75 19.78 7.22
C ASP A 445 -22.81 21.31 7.38
N ASP A 446 -23.99 21.88 7.20
CA ASP A 446 -24.23 23.33 7.30
C ASP A 446 -23.95 23.87 8.72
N GLU A 447 -24.00 23.00 9.74
CA GLU A 447 -23.64 23.32 11.12
C GLU A 447 -22.14 23.11 11.44
N GLY A 448 -21.34 22.66 10.47
CA GLY A 448 -19.92 22.41 10.61
C GLY A 448 -19.57 21.10 11.35
N LYS A 449 -20.51 20.16 11.46
CA LYS A 449 -20.26 18.82 12.00
C LYS A 449 -19.82 17.86 10.91
N LEU A 450 -19.05 16.85 11.31
CA LEU A 450 -18.47 15.89 10.40
C LEU A 450 -19.52 14.95 9.77
N LEU A 451 -19.57 14.93 8.44
CA LEU A 451 -20.38 14.02 7.64
C LEU A 451 -19.65 12.71 7.36
N ARG A 452 -20.32 11.58 7.61
CA ARG A 452 -19.84 10.25 7.22
C ARG A 452 -20.51 9.82 5.92
N LYS A 453 -19.70 9.69 4.87
CA LYS A 453 -20.15 9.22 3.54
C LYS A 453 -19.86 7.72 3.40
N GLU A 454 -20.85 6.92 3.03
CA GLU A 454 -20.72 5.45 2.92
C GLU A 454 -19.69 5.02 1.86
N PHE A 455 -19.54 5.84 0.81
CA PHE A 455 -18.59 5.66 -0.28
C PHE A 455 -17.18 6.17 0.04
N PHE A 456 -16.95 6.75 1.23
CA PHE A 456 -15.60 7.07 1.70
C PHE A 456 -14.95 5.84 2.34
N ILE A 457 -14.29 5.03 1.51
CA ILE A 457 -13.70 3.74 1.90
C ILE A 457 -12.15 3.63 1.72
N PRO A 458 -11.34 4.58 2.25
CA PRO A 458 -9.87 4.55 2.06
C PRO A 458 -9.18 3.33 2.67
N PHE A 459 -9.86 2.61 3.57
CA PHE A 459 -9.38 1.39 4.23
C PHE A 459 -9.95 0.10 3.60
N GLY A 460 -10.64 0.21 2.47
CA GLY A 460 -11.41 -0.87 1.86
C GLY A 460 -12.67 -1.23 2.67
N ILE A 461 -13.32 -2.33 2.28
CA ILE A 461 -14.58 -2.82 2.87
C ILE A 461 -14.62 -4.36 2.89
N GLY A 462 -15.67 -4.92 3.49
CA GLY A 462 -15.91 -6.36 3.52
C GLY A 462 -15.00 -7.12 4.47
N ARG A 463 -14.89 -8.45 4.29
CA ARG A 463 -14.14 -9.34 5.21
C ARG A 463 -12.65 -8.99 5.31
N ARG A 464 -12.09 -8.36 4.27
CA ARG A 464 -10.67 -7.98 4.18
C ARG A 464 -10.40 -6.51 4.53
N VAL A 465 -11.36 -5.78 5.10
CA VAL A 465 -11.18 -4.40 5.59
C VAL A 465 -9.89 -4.25 6.40
N CYS A 466 -9.21 -3.11 6.30
CA CYS A 466 -7.94 -2.87 6.97
C CYS A 466 -7.99 -3.24 8.46
N MET A 467 -7.07 -4.11 8.90
CA MET A 467 -6.99 -4.51 10.31
C MET A 467 -6.47 -3.38 11.21
N GLY A 468 -5.68 -2.46 10.63
CA GLY A 468 -5.06 -1.33 11.32
C GLY A 468 -5.84 -0.02 11.21
N GLU A 469 -7.08 -0.02 10.70
CA GLU A 469 -7.86 1.21 10.47
C GLU A 469 -7.90 2.14 11.69
N GLN A 470 -8.19 1.58 12.87
CA GLN A 470 -8.30 2.37 14.09
C GLN A 470 -6.95 2.94 14.52
N LEU A 471 -5.87 2.17 14.37
CA LEU A 471 -4.51 2.62 14.67
C LEU A 471 -4.12 3.77 13.73
N ALA A 472 -4.31 3.60 12.42
CA ALA A 472 -4.01 4.63 11.44
C ALA A 472 -4.80 5.92 11.70
N LYS A 473 -6.10 5.83 12.01
CA LYS A 473 -6.92 7.01 12.36
C LYS A 473 -6.41 7.74 13.61
N MET A 474 -5.91 7.02 14.60
CA MET A 474 -5.30 7.61 15.80
C MET A 474 -3.97 8.29 15.47
N GLU A 475 -3.08 7.60 14.78
CA GLU A 475 -1.76 8.13 14.39
C GLU A 475 -1.87 9.36 13.50
N LEU A 476 -2.75 9.34 12.48
CA LEU A 476 -2.97 10.48 11.60
C LEU A 476 -3.47 11.69 12.38
N PHE A 477 -4.49 11.49 13.22
CA PHE A 477 -5.08 12.58 13.98
C PHE A 477 -4.07 13.19 14.96
N LEU A 478 -3.42 12.37 15.80
CA LEU A 478 -2.47 12.86 16.81
C LEU A 478 -1.23 13.48 16.17
N THR A 479 -0.70 12.88 15.10
CA THR A 479 0.47 13.42 14.39
C THR A 479 0.14 14.76 13.76
N VAL A 480 -0.95 14.85 12.99
CA VAL A 480 -1.32 16.09 12.27
C VAL A 480 -1.64 17.20 13.26
N THR A 481 -2.48 16.94 14.27
CA THR A 481 -2.83 17.95 15.28
C THR A 481 -1.60 18.40 16.06
N SER A 482 -0.75 17.47 16.52
CA SER A 482 0.46 17.81 17.27
C SER A 482 1.48 18.61 16.47
N LEU A 483 1.67 18.28 15.20
CA LEU A 483 2.59 19.00 14.33
C LEU A 483 2.04 20.38 13.94
N LEU A 484 0.76 20.47 13.55
CA LEU A 484 0.16 21.75 13.18
C LEU A 484 -0.09 22.66 14.36
N GLN A 485 -0.30 22.13 15.58
CA GLN A 485 -0.30 22.92 16.81
C GLN A 485 1.06 23.59 17.03
N ALA A 486 2.16 22.83 16.87
CA ALA A 486 3.51 23.29 17.18
C ALA A 486 4.16 24.12 16.07
N PHE A 487 3.82 23.87 14.80
CA PHE A 487 4.55 24.44 13.66
C PHE A 487 3.63 24.95 12.56
N LYS A 488 4.10 25.98 11.87
CA LYS A 488 3.65 26.35 10.53
C LYS A 488 4.64 25.75 9.52
N PHE A 489 4.13 25.00 8.56
CA PHE A 489 4.90 24.39 7.47
C PHE A 489 4.79 25.27 6.22
N ARG A 490 5.91 25.47 5.53
CA ARG A 490 6.00 26.23 4.27
C ARG A 490 6.91 25.53 3.28
N LEU A 491 6.69 25.79 1.99
CA LEU A 491 7.68 25.42 0.98
C LEU A 491 8.91 26.34 1.08
N PRO A 492 10.12 25.84 0.81
CA PRO A 492 11.31 26.69 0.70
C PRO A 492 11.16 27.70 -0.43
N GLU A 493 11.65 28.92 -0.21
CA GLU A 493 11.56 29.99 -1.20
C GLU A 493 12.29 29.63 -2.50
N GLY A 494 11.74 30.06 -3.64
CA GLY A 494 12.35 29.87 -4.96
C GLY A 494 12.28 28.45 -5.52
N LYS A 495 11.68 27.48 -4.80
CA LYS A 495 11.42 26.12 -5.33
C LYS A 495 10.00 26.02 -5.89
N PRO A 496 9.80 25.34 -7.04
CA PRO A 496 8.46 25.08 -7.55
C PRO A 496 7.67 24.18 -6.58
N PRO A 497 6.34 24.30 -6.52
CA PRO A 497 5.53 23.42 -5.70
C PRO A 497 5.70 21.96 -6.15
N PRO A 498 5.86 21.01 -5.21
CA PRO A 498 5.94 19.60 -5.54
C PRO A 498 4.65 19.10 -6.20
N PRO A 499 4.75 18.12 -7.11
CA PRO A 499 3.60 17.58 -7.83
C PRO A 499 2.65 16.77 -6.92
N LEU A 500 1.34 16.90 -7.14
CA LEU A 500 0.30 16.21 -6.35
C LEU A 500 -0.18 14.86 -6.93
N HIS A 501 0.39 14.39 -8.06
CA HIS A 501 -0.03 13.13 -8.69
C HIS A 501 0.65 11.88 -8.13
N GLY A 502 1.73 12.04 -7.34
CA GLY A 502 2.37 10.97 -6.59
C GLY A 502 3.12 9.92 -7.42
N ARG A 503 3.87 9.08 -6.71
CA ARG A 503 4.61 7.92 -7.22
C ARG A 503 3.83 6.67 -6.86
N PHE A 504 3.18 6.08 -7.86
CA PHE A 504 2.33 4.91 -7.65
C PHE A 504 3.16 3.62 -7.64
N GLY A 505 3.26 2.92 -6.51
CA GLY A 505 3.71 1.52 -6.40
C GLY A 505 2.53 0.63 -5.97
N LEU A 506 2.72 -0.26 -4.98
CA LEU A 506 1.56 -0.84 -4.28
C LEU A 506 0.77 0.23 -3.52
N THR A 507 1.49 1.20 -2.96
CA THR A 507 0.97 2.41 -2.32
C THR A 507 1.24 3.65 -3.16
N LEU A 508 0.49 4.72 -2.94
CA LEU A 508 0.74 6.02 -3.55
C LEU A 508 1.52 6.91 -2.58
N ALA A 509 2.80 7.13 -2.88
CA ALA A 509 3.67 8.02 -2.11
C ALA A 509 3.77 9.41 -2.77
N PRO A 510 3.94 10.51 -2.02
CA PRO A 510 4.32 11.77 -2.63
C PRO A 510 5.70 11.66 -3.29
N PHE A 511 5.99 12.57 -4.23
CA PHE A 511 7.37 12.78 -4.66
C PHE A 511 8.17 13.39 -3.51
N PRO A 512 9.49 13.10 -3.41
CA PRO A 512 10.33 13.73 -2.39
C PRO A 512 10.17 15.25 -2.42
N PHE A 513 9.90 15.83 -1.26
CA PHE A 513 9.71 17.27 -1.09
C PHE A 513 10.37 17.73 0.20
N THR A 514 10.80 18.98 0.21
CA THR A 514 11.40 19.62 1.37
C THR A 514 10.49 20.72 1.88
N VAL A 515 10.45 20.92 3.20
CA VAL A 515 9.65 21.98 3.83
C VAL A 515 10.49 22.75 4.84
N CYS A 516 10.14 24.01 5.06
CA CYS A 516 10.61 24.81 6.19
C CYS A 516 9.54 24.79 7.28
N VAL A 517 9.97 24.81 8.53
CA VAL A 517 9.09 24.88 9.70
C VAL A 517 9.39 26.12 10.53
N SER A 518 8.35 26.73 11.09
CA SER A 518 8.48 27.78 12.09
C SER A 518 7.63 27.43 13.30
N ALA A 519 8.20 27.50 14.49
CA ALA A 519 7.47 27.31 15.74
C ALA A 519 6.30 28.30 15.83
N ARG A 520 5.15 27.83 16.29
CA ARG A 520 3.99 28.65 16.59
C ARG A 520 4.03 29.01 18.08
N THR A 521 3.91 30.29 18.37
CA THR A 521 3.78 30.82 19.73
C THR A 521 2.34 30.77 20.20
#